data_AF-A0A816NJ54-F1
#
_entry.id   AF-A0A816NJ54-F1
#
_cell.length_a   1.000
_cell.length_b   1.000
_cell.length_c   1.000
_cell.angle_alpha   90.00
_cell.angle_beta   90.00
_cell.angle_gamma   90.00
#
_symmetry.space_group_name_H-M   'P 1'
#
loop_
_entity.id
_entity.type
_entity.pdbx_description
1 polymer ?
#
loop_
_entity_poly.entity_id
_entity_poly.type
_entity_poly.pdbx_seq_one_letter_code
_entity_poly.pdbx_strand_id
1 'polypeptide(L)'
;MELRLYDHQTKMASSPSTPFLHLPKSLLTQVMKEGECINWAELPSELTSSILRRLSSIDILENAQRVCTSWRHVCKDPEMWRKVDMRNLVDVGLNLEIMCRHAVDRSQGGLVEIDIWNFATDSLLNYIAERSSNLRSLRLVMCPLITNDGLAKALAKLPLLEELEFSYCPLSVESLRLVGRSCPNLKTLKLNRLRLMRFPYESDDDALAIAETMPKLSHLQLFANNLTDAGLNAILDNCPNLEHLDLRECRNVKLSGDLRKRCSEKIKVLREPFGCIMLTHVLELIYDMLHISR
;
A
#
# COMPACT_ATOMS: atom_id res chain seq x y z
N MET A 1 -13.93 58.49 -5.91
CA MET A 1 -12.80 58.96 -5.09
C MET A 1 -11.63 58.04 -5.38
N GLU A 2 -10.58 58.65 -5.89
CA GLU A 2 -9.40 58.10 -6.55
C GLU A 2 -8.35 57.50 -5.58
N LEU A 3 -7.42 56.70 -6.14
CA LEU A 3 -6.03 56.43 -5.71
C LEU A 3 -5.83 55.42 -4.54
N ARG A 4 -4.90 54.44 -4.56
CA ARG A 4 -3.63 54.19 -5.29
C ARG A 4 -3.30 52.69 -5.33
N LEU A 5 -2.71 52.26 -6.45
CA LEU A 5 -1.90 51.05 -6.60
C LEU A 5 -0.54 51.24 -5.91
N TYR A 6 -0.01 50.19 -5.25
CA TYR A 6 1.40 50.11 -4.88
C TYR A 6 2.02 48.83 -5.46
N ASP A 7 3.09 49.09 -6.19
CA ASP A 7 3.98 48.18 -6.91
C ASP A 7 5.02 47.60 -5.96
N HIS A 8 5.34 46.31 -6.07
CA HIS A 8 6.49 45.72 -5.38
C HIS A 8 7.22 44.72 -6.28
N GLN A 9 8.14 45.27 -7.07
CA GLN A 9 9.25 44.53 -7.67
C GLN A 9 10.19 44.04 -6.55
N THR A 10 10.54 42.74 -6.57
CA THR A 10 11.69 42.22 -5.81
C THR A 10 12.64 41.52 -6.78
N LYS A 11 13.83 42.12 -6.93
CA LYS A 11 14.97 41.65 -7.72
C LYS A 11 15.50 40.31 -7.19
N MET A 12 15.69 39.35 -8.10
CA MET A 12 16.53 38.17 -7.84
C MET A 12 18.01 38.57 -7.85
N ALA A 13 18.76 38.12 -6.83
CA ALA A 13 20.21 38.16 -6.79
C ALA A 13 20.79 36.76 -7.08
N SER A 14 21.80 36.76 -7.95
CA SER A 14 22.59 35.62 -8.42
C SER A 14 23.40 34.92 -7.32
N SER A 15 23.51 33.60 -7.39
CA SER A 15 24.50 32.79 -6.66
C SER A 15 25.17 31.75 -7.60
N PRO A 16 26.35 31.22 -7.24
CA PRO A 16 27.47 31.04 -8.17
C PRO A 16 27.54 29.67 -8.86
N SER A 17 28.23 29.66 -9.99
CA SER A 17 28.54 28.53 -10.85
C SER A 17 29.54 27.54 -10.22
N THR A 18 29.20 26.25 -10.26
CA THR A 18 30.16 25.14 -10.19
C THR A 18 30.01 24.22 -11.40
N PRO A 19 31.12 23.61 -11.88
CA PRO A 19 31.27 23.22 -13.27
C PRO A 19 30.71 21.82 -13.55
N PHE A 20 29.90 21.70 -14.59
CA PHE A 20 29.51 20.42 -15.16
C PHE A 20 30.73 19.73 -15.78
N LEU A 21 30.97 18.50 -15.36
CA LEU A 21 31.85 17.55 -16.04
C LEU A 21 31.41 17.43 -17.51
N HIS A 22 32.30 17.81 -18.43
CA HIS A 22 32.11 17.67 -19.86
C HIS A 22 32.06 16.18 -20.23
N LEU A 23 30.86 15.65 -20.48
CA LEU A 23 30.73 14.46 -21.33
C LEU A 23 31.07 14.86 -22.78
N PRO A 24 31.81 14.02 -23.56
CA PRO A 24 32.11 14.31 -24.96
C PRO A 24 30.83 14.39 -25.79
N LYS A 25 30.67 15.49 -26.54
CA LYS A 25 29.54 15.75 -27.47
C LYS A 25 29.32 14.69 -28.55
N SER A 26 30.23 13.73 -28.71
CA SER A 26 30.16 12.64 -29.69
C SER A 26 29.18 11.51 -29.31
N LEU A 27 28.70 11.46 -28.06
CA LEU A 27 27.67 10.50 -27.62
C LEU A 27 26.24 11.07 -27.67
N LEU A 28 26.10 12.38 -27.87
CA LEU A 28 24.82 13.07 -28.02
C LEU A 28 24.42 13.27 -29.49
N THR A 29 25.19 12.76 -30.44
CA THR A 29 24.99 12.96 -31.89
C THR A 29 24.17 11.84 -32.55
N GLN A 30 23.05 11.49 -31.93
CA GLN A 30 21.84 11.10 -32.66
C GLN A 30 20.70 12.02 -32.21
N VAL A 31 20.92 13.33 -32.36
CA VAL A 31 19.85 14.32 -32.31
C VAL A 31 18.97 14.04 -33.54
N MET A 32 17.77 13.56 -33.26
CA MET A 32 16.69 13.39 -34.22
C MET A 32 16.59 14.64 -35.11
N LYS A 33 16.51 14.45 -36.43
CA LYS A 33 16.34 15.56 -37.38
C LYS A 33 15.07 16.33 -37.03
N GLU A 34 15.19 17.65 -36.92
CA GLU A 34 14.04 18.55 -36.79
C GLU A 34 13.05 18.28 -37.92
N GLY A 35 11.88 17.72 -37.58
CA GLY A 35 10.81 17.37 -38.52
C GLY A 35 10.34 15.90 -38.48
N GLU A 36 11.05 14.98 -37.80
CA GLU A 36 10.56 13.61 -37.62
C GLU A 36 9.58 13.51 -36.45
N CYS A 37 8.30 13.34 -36.77
CA CYS A 37 7.30 12.92 -35.78
C CYS A 37 7.65 11.49 -35.33
N ILE A 38 7.99 11.30 -34.06
CA ILE A 38 8.15 9.94 -33.51
C ILE A 38 6.80 9.24 -33.64
N ASN A 39 6.75 8.17 -34.44
CA ASN A 39 5.57 7.32 -34.49
C ASN A 39 5.50 6.50 -33.20
N TRP A 40 4.86 7.06 -32.17
CA TRP A 40 4.65 6.39 -30.89
C TRP A 40 3.84 5.09 -31.01
N ALA A 41 3.16 4.86 -32.14
CA ALA A 41 2.45 3.61 -32.40
C ALA A 41 3.40 2.44 -32.74
N GLU A 42 4.64 2.72 -33.15
CA GLU A 42 5.67 1.72 -33.50
C GLU A 42 6.69 1.49 -32.37
N LEU A 43 6.41 2.00 -31.17
CA LEU A 43 7.27 1.76 -30.02
C LEU A 43 7.37 0.25 -29.75
N PRO A 44 8.58 -0.32 -29.54
CA PRO A 44 8.74 -1.72 -29.15
C PRO A 44 7.88 -2.08 -27.94
N SER A 45 7.39 -3.33 -27.91
CA SER A 45 6.52 -3.86 -26.86
C SER A 45 7.13 -3.73 -25.47
N GLU A 46 8.45 -3.84 -25.35
CA GLU A 46 9.19 -3.76 -24.09
C GLU A 46 9.15 -2.34 -23.51
N LEU A 47 9.33 -1.33 -24.37
CA LEU A 47 9.24 0.07 -23.98
C LEU A 47 7.80 0.45 -23.67
N THR A 48 6.85 -0.02 -24.48
CA THR A 48 5.42 0.19 -24.24
C THR A 48 5.01 -0.42 -22.89
N SER A 49 5.41 -1.65 -22.61
CA SER A 49 5.19 -2.31 -21.32
C SER A 49 5.81 -1.52 -20.16
N SER A 50 7.05 -1.03 -20.31
CA SER A 50 7.71 -0.24 -19.27
C SER A 50 7.00 1.08 -18.96
N ILE A 51 6.37 1.72 -19.95
CA ILE A 51 5.57 2.92 -19.77
C ILE A 51 4.25 2.55 -19.08
N LEU A 52 3.54 1.56 -19.61
CA LEU A 52 2.22 1.16 -19.13
C LEU A 52 2.25 0.60 -17.70
N ARG A 53 3.35 -0.05 -17.27
CA ARG A 53 3.52 -0.51 -15.88
C ARG A 53 3.56 0.60 -14.84
N ARG A 54 3.64 1.87 -15.25
CA ARG A 54 3.58 3.03 -14.36
C ARG A 54 2.14 3.53 -14.14
N LEU A 55 1.19 3.00 -14.90
CA LEU A 55 -0.24 3.32 -14.77
C LEU A 55 -0.90 2.41 -13.75
N SER A 56 -2.03 2.85 -13.18
CA SER A 56 -2.87 1.99 -12.34
C SER A 56 -3.52 0.89 -13.17
N SER A 57 -3.95 -0.21 -12.54
CA SER A 57 -4.70 -1.26 -13.25
C SER A 57 -6.01 -0.72 -13.83
N ILE A 58 -6.63 0.26 -13.16
CA ILE A 58 -7.82 0.97 -13.63
C ILE A 58 -7.52 1.73 -14.92
N ASP A 59 -6.43 2.50 -14.97
CA ASP A 59 -6.03 3.26 -16.16
C ASP A 59 -5.68 2.36 -17.34
N ILE A 60 -5.07 1.21 -17.08
CA ILE A 60 -4.77 0.22 -18.12
C ILE A 60 -6.08 -0.33 -18.72
N LEU A 61 -7.07 -0.63 -17.86
CA LEU A 61 -8.36 -1.17 -18.27
C LEU A 61 -9.24 -0.12 -18.97
N GLU A 62 -9.34 1.10 -18.45
CA GLU A 62 -10.26 2.10 -18.97
C GLU A 62 -9.65 2.89 -20.13
N ASN A 63 -8.35 3.16 -20.11
CA ASN A 63 -7.73 4.12 -21.02
C ASN A 63 -6.71 3.46 -21.94
N ALA A 64 -5.62 2.90 -21.40
CA ALA A 64 -4.46 2.51 -22.20
C ALA A 64 -4.79 1.46 -23.28
N GLN A 65 -5.59 0.45 -22.94
CA GLN A 65 -5.95 -0.59 -23.90
C GLN A 65 -6.86 -0.12 -25.05
N ARG A 66 -7.38 1.12 -24.98
CA ARG A 66 -8.25 1.72 -26.00
C ARG A 66 -7.51 2.66 -26.96
N VAL A 67 -6.24 2.96 -26.69
CA VAL A 67 -5.45 3.92 -27.48
C VAL A 67 -5.18 3.40 -28.90
N CYS A 68 -4.57 2.22 -29.01
CA CYS A 68 -4.29 1.58 -30.30
C CYS A 68 -4.19 0.05 -30.15
N THR A 69 -4.13 -0.67 -31.28
CA THR A 69 -4.04 -2.13 -31.31
C THR A 69 -2.76 -2.67 -30.65
N SER A 70 -1.63 -1.99 -30.84
CA SER A 70 -0.34 -2.34 -30.22
C SER A 70 -0.43 -2.27 -28.69
N TRP A 71 -0.90 -1.13 -28.14
CA TRP A 71 -1.10 -0.97 -26.70
C TRP A 71 -2.10 -1.97 -26.14
N ARG A 72 -3.18 -2.23 -26.87
CA ARG A 72 -4.18 -3.24 -26.49
C ARG A 72 -3.57 -4.64 -26.40
N HIS A 73 -2.64 -4.99 -27.29
CA HIS A 73 -1.94 -6.28 -27.26
C HIS A 73 -1.06 -6.38 -26.01
N VAL A 74 -0.23 -5.36 -25.75
CA VAL A 74 0.63 -5.30 -24.56
C VAL A 74 -0.21 -5.34 -23.27
N CYS A 75 -1.34 -4.62 -23.20
CA CYS A 75 -2.22 -4.63 -22.03
C CYS A 75 -2.86 -6.00 -21.73
N LYS A 76 -2.85 -6.94 -22.69
CA LYS A 76 -3.35 -8.30 -22.51
C LYS A 76 -2.26 -9.31 -22.12
N ASP A 77 -0.99 -8.90 -22.17
CA ASP A 77 0.14 -9.75 -21.75
C ASP A 77 0.02 -10.04 -20.24
N PRO A 78 0.02 -11.31 -19.80
CA PRO A 78 -0.01 -11.68 -18.38
C PRO A 78 1.08 -11.02 -17.53
N GLU A 79 2.25 -10.73 -18.09
CA GLU A 79 3.35 -10.08 -17.39
C GLU A 79 3.05 -8.61 -16.99
N MET A 80 1.99 -8.02 -17.55
CA MET A 80 1.46 -6.72 -17.09
C MET A 80 0.66 -6.84 -15.80
N TRP A 81 0.16 -8.03 -15.48
CA TRP A 81 -0.80 -8.29 -14.40
C TRP A 81 -0.19 -9.06 -13.23
N ARG A 82 1.15 -9.10 -13.16
CA ARG A 82 1.87 -9.60 -11.99
C ARG A 82 1.63 -8.76 -10.73
N LYS A 83 1.31 -7.48 -10.92
CA LYS A 83 0.94 -6.54 -9.87
C LYS A 83 -0.35 -5.86 -10.26
N VAL A 84 -1.35 -5.90 -9.38
CA VAL A 84 -2.66 -5.31 -9.62
C VAL A 84 -2.93 -4.26 -8.53
N ASP A 85 -3.14 -3.02 -8.96
CA ASP A 85 -3.44 -1.89 -8.09
C ASP A 85 -4.85 -1.36 -8.43
N MET A 86 -5.80 -1.68 -7.54
CA MET A 86 -7.21 -1.32 -7.65
C MET A 86 -7.60 -0.22 -6.64
N ARG A 87 -6.64 0.61 -6.20
CA ARG A 87 -6.94 1.77 -5.37
C ARG A 87 -7.73 2.79 -6.20
N ASN A 88 -9.04 2.86 -5.97
CA ASN A 88 -9.89 3.88 -6.57
C ASN A 88 -10.26 4.93 -5.51
N LEU A 89 -9.65 6.11 -5.61
CA LEU A 89 -9.87 7.23 -4.69
C LEU A 89 -10.83 8.29 -5.27
N VAL A 90 -11.35 8.10 -6.51
CA VAL A 90 -11.91 9.22 -7.28
C VAL A 90 -13.22 8.91 -8.01
N ASP A 91 -13.46 7.68 -8.49
CA ASP A 91 -14.59 7.40 -9.40
C ASP A 91 -15.63 6.43 -8.83
N VAL A 92 -16.83 6.94 -8.53
CA VAL A 92 -17.97 6.19 -7.97
C VAL A 92 -18.79 5.40 -9.02
N GLY A 93 -18.50 5.55 -10.31
CA GLY A 93 -19.27 4.91 -11.39
C GLY A 93 -18.73 3.56 -11.88
N LEU A 94 -17.51 3.17 -11.49
CA LEU A 94 -16.86 1.96 -12.00
C LEU A 94 -17.30 0.70 -11.24
N ASN A 95 -17.54 -0.38 -11.99
CA ASN A 95 -17.70 -1.71 -11.38
C ASN A 95 -16.33 -2.33 -11.09
N LEU A 96 -15.73 -1.88 -9.99
CA LEU A 96 -14.37 -2.25 -9.57
C LEU A 96 -14.22 -3.75 -9.33
N GLU A 97 -15.27 -4.45 -8.88
CA GLU A 97 -15.23 -5.90 -8.70
C GLU A 97 -15.02 -6.62 -10.04
N ILE A 98 -15.80 -6.26 -11.08
CA ILE A 98 -15.64 -6.85 -12.42
C ILE A 98 -14.25 -6.54 -12.98
N MET A 99 -13.79 -5.29 -12.83
CA MET A 99 -12.46 -4.89 -13.28
C MET A 99 -11.35 -5.68 -12.59
N CYS A 100 -11.46 -5.87 -11.27
CA CYS A 100 -10.51 -6.66 -10.48
C CYS A 100 -10.49 -8.12 -10.95
N ARG A 101 -11.65 -8.73 -11.17
CA ARG A 101 -11.74 -10.11 -11.69
C ARG A 101 -11.06 -10.22 -13.06
N HIS A 102 -11.29 -9.25 -13.94
CA HIS A 102 -10.66 -9.22 -15.26
C HIS A 102 -9.13 -9.05 -15.17
N ALA A 103 -8.64 -8.22 -14.26
CA ALA A 103 -7.20 -8.08 -13.99
C ALA A 103 -6.58 -9.39 -13.48
N VAL A 104 -7.26 -10.08 -12.55
CA VAL A 104 -6.85 -11.40 -12.03
C VAL A 104 -6.82 -12.44 -13.14
N ASP A 105 -7.84 -12.51 -13.99
CA ASP A 105 -7.90 -13.48 -15.09
C ASP A 105 -6.78 -13.24 -16.12
N ARG A 106 -6.45 -11.97 -16.39
CA ARG A 106 -5.35 -11.63 -17.30
C ARG A 106 -3.98 -12.07 -16.77
N SER A 107 -3.82 -12.18 -15.45
CA SER A 107 -2.57 -12.68 -14.87
C SER A 107 -2.30 -14.16 -15.17
N GLN A 108 -3.32 -14.93 -15.56
CA GLN A 108 -3.21 -16.37 -15.83
C GLN A 108 -2.51 -17.16 -14.71
N GLY A 109 -2.74 -16.76 -13.46
CA GLY A 109 -2.10 -17.37 -12.27
C GLY A 109 -0.71 -16.82 -11.92
N GLY A 110 -0.20 -15.86 -12.68
CA GLY A 110 1.05 -15.15 -12.43
C GLY A 110 0.95 -13.96 -11.47
N LEU A 111 -0.22 -13.70 -10.87
CA LEU A 111 -0.42 -12.59 -9.94
C LEU A 111 0.43 -12.78 -8.66
N VAL A 112 1.21 -11.76 -8.32
CA VAL A 112 2.13 -11.77 -7.16
C VAL A 112 1.75 -10.73 -6.11
N GLU A 113 1.23 -9.58 -6.53
CA GLU A 113 0.84 -8.50 -5.62
C GLU A 113 -0.52 -7.94 -6.02
N ILE A 114 -1.41 -7.75 -5.05
CA ILE A 114 -2.69 -7.10 -5.26
C ILE A 114 -3.03 -6.13 -4.13
N ASP A 115 -3.51 -4.94 -4.50
CA ASP A 115 -3.94 -3.88 -3.59
C ASP A 115 -5.38 -3.46 -3.91
N ILE A 116 -6.29 -3.60 -2.93
CA ILE A 116 -7.71 -3.35 -3.08
C ILE A 116 -8.23 -2.52 -1.91
N TRP A 117 -8.92 -1.42 -2.21
CA TRP A 117 -9.48 -0.51 -1.22
C TRP A 117 -11.00 -0.43 -1.35
N ASN A 118 -11.73 -0.34 -0.23
CA ASN A 118 -13.16 -0.04 -0.14
C ASN A 118 -14.16 -1.14 -0.60
N PHE A 119 -13.92 -1.80 -1.73
CA PHE A 119 -14.97 -2.60 -2.40
C PHE A 119 -14.83 -4.12 -2.26
N ALA A 120 -13.77 -4.62 -1.63
CA ALA A 120 -13.56 -6.06 -1.56
C ALA A 120 -14.62 -6.76 -0.70
N THR A 121 -15.06 -7.93 -1.17
CA THR A 121 -16.01 -8.82 -0.52
C THR A 121 -15.39 -10.21 -0.34
N ASP A 122 -16.01 -11.06 0.47
CA ASP A 122 -15.61 -12.46 0.60
C ASP A 122 -15.57 -13.19 -0.75
N SER A 123 -16.54 -12.90 -1.63
CA SER A 123 -16.62 -13.50 -2.97
C SER A 123 -15.43 -13.10 -3.84
N LEU A 124 -15.09 -11.81 -3.87
CA LEU A 124 -13.95 -11.34 -4.63
C LEU A 124 -12.62 -11.88 -4.05
N LEU A 125 -12.48 -11.84 -2.73
CA LEU A 125 -11.27 -12.32 -2.07
C LEU A 125 -11.03 -13.82 -2.32
N ASN A 126 -12.07 -14.65 -2.24
CA ASN A 126 -11.96 -16.07 -2.54
C ASN A 126 -11.67 -16.32 -4.03
N TYR A 127 -12.25 -15.53 -4.93
CA TYR A 127 -11.96 -15.62 -6.36
C TYR A 127 -10.48 -15.36 -6.68
N ILE A 128 -9.89 -14.33 -6.06
CA ILE A 128 -8.47 -14.00 -6.19
C ILE A 128 -7.63 -15.19 -5.69
N ALA A 129 -7.95 -15.69 -4.49
CA ALA A 129 -7.20 -16.76 -3.85
C ALA A 129 -7.22 -18.07 -4.64
N GLU A 130 -8.34 -18.40 -5.30
CA GLU A 130 -8.48 -19.59 -6.14
C GLU A 130 -7.65 -19.54 -7.42
N ARG A 131 -7.37 -18.34 -7.94
CA ARG A 131 -6.65 -18.14 -9.21
C ARG A 131 -5.20 -17.75 -9.05
N SER A 132 -4.77 -17.40 -7.83
CA SER A 132 -3.50 -16.71 -7.59
C SER A 132 -2.70 -17.36 -6.47
N SER A 133 -2.41 -18.66 -6.60
CA SER A 133 -1.62 -19.40 -5.60
C SER A 133 -0.18 -18.89 -5.43
N ASN A 134 0.31 -18.11 -6.40
CA ASN A 134 1.60 -17.43 -6.39
C ASN A 134 1.61 -16.06 -5.67
N LEU A 135 0.47 -15.64 -5.09
CA LEU A 135 0.35 -14.33 -4.44
C LEU A 135 1.29 -14.24 -3.22
N ARG A 136 2.10 -13.18 -3.18
CA ARG A 136 3.05 -12.90 -2.10
C ARG A 136 2.69 -11.65 -1.30
N SER A 137 1.94 -10.71 -1.88
CA SER A 137 1.45 -9.52 -1.20
C SER A 137 -0.04 -9.33 -1.43
N LEU A 138 -0.81 -9.27 -0.34
CA LEU A 138 -2.23 -8.97 -0.33
C LEU A 138 -2.48 -7.74 0.54
N ARG A 139 -2.95 -6.65 -0.07
CA ARG A 139 -3.36 -5.45 0.65
C ARG A 139 -4.85 -5.23 0.49
N LEU A 140 -5.53 -5.15 1.64
CA LEU A 140 -6.96 -4.96 1.76
C LEU A 140 -7.16 -3.82 2.77
N VAL A 141 -7.63 -2.68 2.29
CA VAL A 141 -7.77 -1.47 3.11
C VAL A 141 -9.21 -0.98 3.07
N MET A 142 -9.79 -0.67 4.23
CA MET A 142 -11.17 -0.19 4.34
C MET A 142 -12.19 -1.11 3.64
N CYS A 143 -12.04 -2.43 3.74
CA CYS A 143 -12.94 -3.41 3.11
C CYS A 143 -13.91 -3.99 4.16
N PRO A 144 -15.02 -3.30 4.53
CA PRO A 144 -15.90 -3.71 5.63
C PRO A 144 -16.73 -4.95 5.33
N LEU A 145 -16.85 -5.33 4.05
CA LEU A 145 -17.64 -6.48 3.59
C LEU A 145 -16.86 -7.80 3.62
N ILE A 146 -15.58 -7.77 4.02
CA ILE A 146 -14.81 -8.99 4.27
C ILE A 146 -15.10 -9.47 5.68
N THR A 147 -15.54 -10.72 5.80
CA THR A 147 -15.75 -11.39 7.07
C THR A 147 -14.49 -12.14 7.50
N ASN A 148 -14.41 -12.42 8.80
CA ASN A 148 -13.37 -13.26 9.38
C ASN A 148 -13.27 -14.65 8.71
N ASP A 149 -14.42 -15.26 8.38
CA ASP A 149 -14.49 -16.57 7.70
C ASP A 149 -14.09 -16.46 6.22
N GLY A 150 -14.49 -15.40 5.53
CA GLY A 150 -14.06 -15.13 4.16
C GLY A 150 -12.55 -14.95 4.04
N LEU A 151 -11.95 -14.20 4.98
CA LEU A 151 -10.50 -14.05 5.08
C LEU A 151 -9.81 -15.38 5.34
N ALA A 152 -10.29 -16.16 6.31
CA ALA A 152 -9.76 -17.48 6.65
C ALA A 152 -9.73 -18.42 5.43
N LYS A 153 -10.85 -18.54 4.73
CA LYS A 153 -11.00 -19.39 3.53
C LYS A 153 -10.05 -18.99 2.41
N ALA A 154 -9.82 -17.69 2.23
CA ALA A 154 -8.90 -17.19 1.22
C ALA A 154 -7.45 -17.47 1.58
N LEU A 155 -7.03 -17.16 2.81
CA LEU A 155 -5.64 -17.35 3.25
C LEU A 155 -5.20 -18.81 3.22
N ALA A 156 -6.12 -19.75 3.46
CA ALA A 156 -5.86 -21.19 3.30
C ALA A 156 -5.41 -21.59 1.88
N LYS A 157 -5.71 -20.76 0.87
CA LYS A 157 -5.33 -20.97 -0.54
C LYS A 157 -4.08 -20.17 -0.96
N LEU A 158 -3.47 -19.41 -0.05
CA LEU A 158 -2.36 -18.49 -0.32
C LEU A 158 -1.09 -18.88 0.47
N PRO A 159 -0.48 -20.04 0.20
CA PRO A 159 0.63 -20.58 1.00
C PRO A 159 1.95 -19.79 0.89
N LEU A 160 2.07 -18.95 -0.16
CA LEU A 160 3.26 -18.16 -0.45
C LEU A 160 3.17 -16.71 0.04
N LEU A 161 2.13 -16.36 0.80
CA LEU A 161 1.93 -15.00 1.27
C LEU A 161 3.05 -14.56 2.23
N GLU A 162 3.69 -13.44 1.91
CA GLU A 162 4.77 -12.84 2.69
C GLU A 162 4.40 -11.46 3.26
N GLU A 163 3.46 -10.77 2.62
CA GLU A 163 2.94 -9.49 3.07
C GLU A 163 1.41 -9.51 3.12
N LEU A 164 0.88 -9.12 4.28
CA LEU A 164 -0.54 -8.87 4.48
C LEU A 164 -0.74 -7.46 5.04
N GLU A 165 -1.59 -6.70 4.38
CA GLU A 165 -2.19 -5.50 4.94
C GLU A 165 -3.70 -5.71 5.05
N PHE A 166 -4.24 -5.59 6.26
CA PHE A 166 -5.67 -5.73 6.54
C PHE A 166 -6.14 -4.57 7.43
N SER A 167 -6.03 -3.36 6.89
CA SER A 167 -6.17 -2.11 7.62
C SER A 167 -7.59 -1.56 7.56
N TYR A 168 -8.11 -1.07 8.68
CA TYR A 168 -9.46 -0.48 8.79
C TYR A 168 -10.59 -1.44 8.37
N CYS A 169 -10.35 -2.74 8.54
CA CYS A 169 -11.30 -3.82 8.29
C CYS A 169 -11.74 -4.45 9.62
N PRO A 170 -12.93 -5.07 9.68
CA PRO A 170 -13.36 -5.84 10.84
C PRO A 170 -12.53 -7.12 10.96
N LEU A 171 -11.66 -7.20 11.97
CA LEU A 171 -10.84 -8.38 12.25
C LEU A 171 -10.89 -8.71 13.73
N SER A 172 -11.34 -9.91 14.08
CA SER A 172 -11.30 -10.41 15.46
C SER A 172 -9.91 -10.93 15.82
N VAL A 173 -9.60 -10.95 17.11
CA VAL A 173 -8.33 -11.49 17.65
C VAL A 173 -8.11 -12.94 17.23
N GLU A 174 -9.16 -13.77 17.27
CA GLU A 174 -9.05 -15.18 16.87
C GLU A 174 -8.73 -15.34 15.38
N SER A 175 -9.28 -14.47 14.55
CA SER A 175 -8.99 -14.46 13.12
C SER A 175 -7.57 -13.97 12.85
N LEU A 176 -7.06 -13.02 13.64
CA LEU A 176 -5.66 -12.61 13.58
C LEU A 176 -4.70 -13.76 13.97
N ARG A 177 -5.04 -14.58 14.97
CA ARG A 177 -4.28 -15.82 15.23
C ARG A 177 -4.31 -16.78 14.06
N LEU A 178 -5.48 -16.93 13.42
CA LEU A 178 -5.64 -17.79 12.26
C LEU A 178 -4.84 -17.30 11.05
N VAL A 179 -4.72 -15.98 10.86
CA VAL A 179 -3.82 -15.38 9.87
C VAL A 179 -2.39 -15.86 10.10
N GLY A 180 -1.88 -15.75 11.33
CA GLY A 180 -0.51 -16.16 11.65
C GLY A 180 -0.26 -17.66 11.45
N ARG A 181 -1.26 -18.50 11.76
CA ARG A 181 -1.20 -19.94 11.52
C ARG A 181 -1.29 -20.33 10.04
N SER A 182 -2.09 -19.61 9.25
CA SER A 182 -2.32 -19.90 7.83
C SER A 182 -1.20 -19.38 6.93
N CYS A 183 -0.45 -18.36 7.35
CA CYS A 183 0.58 -17.71 6.57
C CYS A 183 1.98 -17.86 7.22
N PRO A 184 2.59 -19.06 7.20
CA PRO A 184 3.83 -19.35 7.93
C PRO A 184 5.08 -18.65 7.37
N ASN A 185 4.97 -17.95 6.24
CA ASN A 185 6.03 -17.17 5.60
C ASN A 185 5.80 -15.66 5.71
N LEU A 186 4.81 -15.22 6.50
CA LEU A 186 4.49 -13.80 6.68
C LEU A 186 5.68 -13.06 7.31
N LYS A 187 6.20 -12.05 6.58
CA LYS A 187 7.31 -11.19 6.97
C LYS A 187 6.85 -9.76 7.25
N THR A 188 5.75 -9.36 6.64
CA THR A 188 5.19 -8.01 6.74
C THR A 188 3.73 -8.10 7.13
N LEU A 189 3.38 -7.49 8.27
CA LEU A 189 1.99 -7.29 8.68
C LEU A 189 1.72 -5.79 8.86
N LYS A 190 0.66 -5.31 8.23
CA LYS A 190 0.10 -3.98 8.48
C LYS A 190 -1.34 -4.10 8.93
N LEU A 191 -1.59 -3.69 10.17
CA LEU A 191 -2.89 -3.80 10.83
C LEU A 191 -3.23 -2.45 11.46
N ASN A 192 -3.70 -1.50 10.64
CA ASN A 192 -4.12 -0.19 11.15
C ASN A 192 -5.56 -0.27 11.65
N ARG A 193 -5.85 0.41 12.77
CA ARG A 193 -7.20 0.45 13.36
C ARG A 193 -7.82 1.84 13.21
N LEU A 194 -9.14 1.90 13.06
CA LEU A 194 -9.89 3.15 13.17
C LEU A 194 -10.18 3.40 14.65
N ARG A 195 -9.71 4.52 15.20
CA ARG A 195 -10.21 5.00 16.50
C ARG A 195 -11.60 5.61 16.31
N LEU A 196 -12.61 4.76 16.25
CA LEU A 196 -14.01 5.20 16.19
C LEU A 196 -14.56 5.62 17.57
N MET A 197 -13.88 5.24 18.66
CA MET A 197 -14.37 5.47 20.01
C MET A 197 -13.51 6.49 20.77
N ARG A 198 -14.18 7.46 21.39
CA ARG A 198 -13.59 8.53 22.22
C ARG A 198 -13.07 8.06 23.59
N PHE A 199 -13.15 6.77 23.90
CA PHE A 199 -12.72 6.21 25.18
C PHE A 199 -11.45 5.35 25.03
N PRO A 200 -10.46 5.50 25.91
CA PRO A 200 -9.24 4.71 25.88
C PRO A 200 -9.53 3.29 26.38
N TYR A 201 -9.90 2.39 25.48
CA TYR A 201 -9.85 0.96 25.77
C TYR A 201 -8.46 0.47 25.44
N GLU A 202 -7.66 0.15 26.46
CA GLU A 202 -6.37 -0.52 26.32
C GLU A 202 -6.61 -2.02 26.07
N SER A 203 -5.94 -2.59 25.07
CA SER A 203 -5.97 -4.03 24.82
C SER A 203 -4.70 -4.46 24.11
N ASP A 204 -4.06 -5.50 24.66
CA ASP A 204 -2.89 -6.15 24.10
C ASP A 204 -3.24 -7.41 23.29
N ASP A 205 -4.54 -7.70 23.09
CA ASP A 205 -4.98 -8.97 22.50
C ASP A 205 -4.44 -9.18 21.07
N ASP A 206 -4.46 -8.13 20.25
CA ASP A 206 -3.87 -8.18 18.89
C ASP A 206 -2.36 -8.41 18.97
N ALA A 207 -1.67 -7.75 19.90
CA ALA A 207 -0.23 -7.86 20.09
C ALA A 207 0.16 -9.28 20.55
N LEU A 208 -0.62 -9.86 21.47
CA LEU A 208 -0.45 -11.24 21.93
C LEU A 208 -0.70 -12.24 20.80
N ALA A 209 -1.76 -12.06 20.01
CA ALA A 209 -2.03 -12.93 18.86
C ALA A 209 -0.89 -12.90 17.83
N ILE A 210 -0.31 -11.72 17.57
CA ILE A 210 0.86 -11.56 16.70
C ILE A 210 2.08 -12.28 17.30
N ALA A 211 2.37 -12.02 18.56
CA ALA A 211 3.50 -12.63 19.28
C ALA A 211 3.41 -14.16 19.28
N GLU A 212 2.22 -14.72 19.50
CA GLU A 212 1.98 -16.17 19.54
C GLU A 212 2.17 -16.87 18.20
N THR A 213 1.87 -16.20 17.08
CA THR A 213 1.66 -16.89 15.79
C THR A 213 2.56 -16.41 14.65
N MET A 214 3.29 -15.29 14.79
CA MET A 214 4.01 -14.65 13.68
C MET A 214 5.51 -14.40 13.97
N PRO A 215 6.30 -15.43 14.32
CA PRO A 215 7.70 -15.26 14.74
C PRO A 215 8.65 -14.80 13.61
N LYS A 216 8.24 -14.92 12.34
CA LYS A 216 9.06 -14.52 11.18
C LYS A 216 8.88 -13.06 10.76
N LEU A 217 8.05 -12.28 11.45
CA LEU A 217 7.85 -10.87 11.12
C LEU A 217 9.16 -10.09 11.17
N SER A 218 9.37 -9.30 10.13
CA SER A 218 10.46 -8.33 9.98
C SER A 218 9.95 -6.89 9.88
N HIS A 219 8.69 -6.72 9.46
CA HIS A 219 8.01 -5.44 9.37
C HIS A 219 6.61 -5.53 10.01
N LEU A 220 6.36 -4.64 10.97
CA LEU A 220 5.08 -4.54 11.66
C LEU A 220 4.61 -3.08 11.70
N GLN A 221 3.40 -2.83 11.22
CA GLN A 221 2.74 -1.54 11.34
C GLN A 221 1.43 -1.70 12.09
N LEU A 222 1.31 -1.01 13.22
CA LEU A 222 0.14 -1.02 14.11
C LEU A 222 -0.42 0.39 14.29
N PHE A 223 -0.57 1.16 13.20
CA PHE A 223 -1.05 2.55 13.30
C PHE A 223 -2.38 2.65 14.06
N ALA A 224 -2.44 3.59 15.01
CA ALA A 224 -3.60 3.87 15.86
C ALA A 224 -4.15 2.67 16.66
N ASN A 225 -3.34 1.62 16.89
CA ASN A 225 -3.71 0.51 17.76
C ASN A 225 -3.75 0.91 19.24
N ASN A 226 -4.44 0.10 20.04
CA ASN A 226 -4.70 0.34 21.46
C ASN A 226 -3.77 -0.43 22.41
N LEU A 227 -2.74 -1.09 21.86
CA LEU A 227 -1.74 -1.83 22.65
C LEU A 227 -0.99 -0.92 23.63
N THR A 228 -0.52 -1.53 24.70
CA THR A 228 0.30 -0.93 25.74
C THR A 228 1.76 -1.34 25.60
N ASP A 229 2.61 -0.86 26.50
CA ASP A 229 3.99 -1.31 26.64
C ASP A 229 4.09 -2.83 26.90
N ALA A 230 3.09 -3.46 27.52
CA ALA A 230 3.09 -4.90 27.78
C ALA A 230 2.90 -5.71 26.48
N GLY A 231 1.92 -5.36 25.65
CA GLY A 231 1.74 -5.97 24.33
C GLY A 231 2.96 -5.77 23.42
N LEU A 232 3.57 -4.57 23.45
CA LEU A 232 4.79 -4.33 22.69
C LEU A 232 5.96 -5.20 23.15
N ASN A 233 6.15 -5.38 24.47
CA ASN A 233 7.17 -6.30 24.98
C ASN A 233 6.93 -7.74 24.48
N ALA A 234 5.69 -8.22 24.51
CA ALA A 234 5.35 -9.56 24.01
C ALA A 234 5.74 -9.75 22.52
N ILE A 235 5.50 -8.73 21.68
CA ILE A 235 5.95 -8.74 20.28
C ILE A 235 7.47 -8.78 20.20
N LEU A 236 8.17 -7.94 20.97
CA LEU A 236 9.63 -7.89 20.96
C LEU A 236 10.26 -9.20 21.46
N ASP A 237 9.61 -9.93 22.37
CA ASP A 237 10.07 -11.22 22.87
C ASP A 237 9.91 -12.33 21.83
N ASN A 238 8.82 -12.33 21.06
CA ASN A 238 8.45 -13.47 20.20
C ASN A 238 8.67 -13.25 18.69
N CYS A 239 8.95 -12.02 18.24
CA CYS A 239 9.30 -11.72 16.86
C CYS A 239 10.80 -11.35 16.76
N PRO A 240 11.73 -12.33 16.76
CA PRO A 240 13.18 -12.07 16.80
C PRO A 240 13.72 -11.30 15.60
N ASN A 241 13.10 -11.43 14.42
CA ASN A 241 13.56 -10.81 13.17
C ASN A 241 12.97 -9.42 12.92
N LEU A 242 12.22 -8.86 13.87
CA LEU A 242 11.53 -7.58 13.70
C LEU A 242 12.54 -6.44 13.61
N GLU A 243 12.57 -5.73 12.47
CA GLU A 243 13.50 -4.63 12.20
C GLU A 243 12.78 -3.32 11.87
N HIS A 244 11.53 -3.39 11.40
CA HIS A 244 10.70 -2.23 11.09
C HIS A 244 9.44 -2.25 11.95
N LEU A 245 9.22 -1.17 12.70
CA LEU A 245 8.08 -1.04 13.60
C LEU A 245 7.47 0.36 13.49
N ASP A 246 6.20 0.43 13.10
CA ASP A 246 5.43 1.67 13.04
C ASP A 246 4.28 1.66 14.06
N LEU A 247 4.42 2.51 15.07
CA LEU A 247 3.50 2.65 16.21
C LEU A 247 2.81 4.01 16.23
N ARG A 248 2.84 4.78 15.14
CA ARG A 248 2.22 6.12 15.13
C ARG A 248 0.76 6.03 15.56
N GLU A 249 0.33 7.03 16.34
CA GLU A 249 -0.98 7.06 16.98
C GLU A 249 -1.25 5.93 18.00
N CYS A 250 -0.29 5.09 18.39
CA CYS A 250 -0.44 4.15 19.52
C CYS A 250 -0.30 4.86 20.87
N ARG A 251 -1.29 5.70 21.22
CA ARG A 251 -1.26 6.61 22.38
C ARG A 251 -1.08 5.94 23.75
N ASN A 252 -1.32 4.63 23.85
CA ASN A 252 -1.16 3.87 25.10
C ASN A 252 0.26 3.30 25.27
N VAL A 253 1.12 3.40 24.25
CA VAL A 253 2.53 3.02 24.32
C VAL A 253 3.35 4.21 24.77
N LYS A 254 4.05 4.08 25.90
CA LYS A 254 4.84 5.16 26.50
C LYS A 254 6.28 5.19 25.98
N LEU A 255 6.81 4.04 25.51
CA LEU A 255 8.20 3.88 25.04
C LEU A 255 9.22 4.54 25.99
N SER A 256 9.31 4.03 27.22
CA SER A 256 10.20 4.56 28.25
C SER A 256 11.10 3.48 28.86
N GLY A 257 12.19 3.89 29.51
CA GLY A 257 13.10 3.00 30.25
C GLY A 257 13.68 1.87 29.38
N ASP A 258 13.61 0.64 29.90
CA ASP A 258 14.11 -0.57 29.25
C ASP A 258 13.49 -0.80 27.87
N LEU A 259 12.18 -0.60 27.73
CA LEU A 259 11.49 -0.80 26.45
C LEU A 259 12.06 0.09 25.33
N ARG A 260 12.37 1.36 25.63
CA ARG A 260 13.02 2.26 24.67
C ARG A 260 14.40 1.74 24.25
N LYS A 261 15.19 1.27 25.22
CA LYS A 261 16.51 0.68 24.96
C LYS A 261 16.38 -0.55 24.06
N ARG A 262 15.48 -1.49 24.39
CA ARG A 262 15.19 -2.68 23.59
C ARG A 262 14.81 -2.34 22.15
N CYS A 263 13.91 -1.37 21.96
CA CYS A 263 13.55 -0.90 20.62
C CYS A 263 14.76 -0.33 19.87
N SER A 264 15.60 0.49 20.52
CA SER A 264 16.78 1.08 19.86
C SER A 264 17.85 0.07 19.46
N GLU A 265 17.97 -1.05 20.20
CA GLU A 265 18.94 -2.10 19.92
C GLU A 265 18.47 -3.06 18.81
N LYS A 266 17.15 -3.32 18.74
CA LYS A 266 16.56 -4.33 17.85
C LYS A 266 15.94 -3.75 16.58
N ILE A 267 15.29 -2.59 16.67
CA ILE A 267 14.48 -2.03 15.59
C ILE A 267 15.32 -1.01 14.80
N LYS A 268 15.55 -1.29 13.52
CA LYS A 268 16.29 -0.40 12.60
C LYS A 268 15.48 0.81 12.18
N VAL A 269 14.17 0.64 11.97
CA VAL A 269 13.25 1.72 11.59
C VAL A 269 12.07 1.73 12.54
N LEU A 270 12.13 2.65 13.51
CA LEU A 270 11.06 2.88 14.48
C LEU A 270 10.31 4.17 14.13
N ARG A 271 8.99 4.08 13.95
CA ARG A 271 8.11 5.26 13.94
C ARG A 271 7.35 5.30 15.27
N GLU A 272 7.77 6.22 16.13
CA GLU A 272 7.28 6.33 17.51
C GLU A 272 5.80 6.80 17.57
N PRO A 273 5.05 6.46 18.63
CA PRO A 273 3.65 6.84 18.80
C PRO A 273 3.36 8.34 18.72
N PHE A 274 4.30 9.16 19.16
CA PHE A 274 4.20 10.61 19.22
C PHE A 274 5.05 11.33 18.15
N GLY A 275 5.52 10.59 17.14
CA GLY A 275 6.30 11.12 16.03
C GLY A 275 5.42 11.75 14.95
N CYS A 276 5.39 13.09 14.93
CA CYS A 276 4.72 14.03 14.02
C CYS A 276 3.27 14.42 14.35
N ILE A 277 3.17 15.69 14.78
CA ILE A 277 2.00 16.56 14.85
C ILE A 277 1.40 16.72 13.43
N MET A 278 0.06 16.80 13.37
CA MET A 278 -0.83 17.09 12.22
C MET A 278 -1.14 15.93 11.26
N LEU A 279 -2.17 15.14 11.60
CA LEU A 279 -3.03 14.47 10.61
C LEU A 279 -4.51 14.68 10.96
N THR A 280 -4.94 15.94 11.03
CA THR A 280 -6.36 16.29 10.98
C THR A 280 -6.98 15.90 9.63
N HIS A 281 -6.23 15.92 8.53
CA HIS A 281 -6.76 15.64 7.19
C HIS A 281 -7.06 14.16 6.88
N VAL A 282 -6.34 13.18 7.47
CA VAL A 282 -6.63 11.76 7.18
C VAL A 282 -7.89 11.30 7.90
N LEU A 283 -8.16 11.83 9.09
CA LEU A 283 -9.42 11.57 9.80
C LEU A 283 -10.60 12.25 9.10
N GLU A 284 -10.44 13.45 8.55
CA GLU A 284 -11.47 14.10 7.74
C GLU A 284 -11.79 13.30 6.48
N LEU A 285 -10.78 12.80 5.75
CA LEU A 285 -11.02 11.95 4.57
C LEU A 285 -11.71 10.62 4.90
N ILE A 286 -11.37 10.00 6.04
CA ILE A 286 -12.05 8.77 6.50
C ILE A 286 -13.48 9.09 6.99
N TYR A 287 -13.67 10.22 7.67
CA TYR A 287 -14.98 10.66 8.16
C TYR A 287 -15.92 11.02 7.01
N ASP A 288 -15.41 11.72 5.98
CA ASP A 288 -16.16 12.06 4.76
C ASP A 288 -16.50 10.80 3.96
N MET A 289 -15.57 9.85 3.81
CA MET A 289 -15.85 8.57 3.13
C MET A 289 -16.86 7.68 3.88
N LEU A 290 -16.90 7.70 5.22
CA LEU A 290 -17.89 6.98 6.01
C LEU A 290 -19.29 7.66 6.01
N HIS A 291 -19.39 8.93 5.61
CA HIS A 291 -20.66 9.68 5.58
C HIS A 291 -21.25 9.83 4.16
N ILE A 292 -20.53 9.44 3.11
CA ILE A 292 -21.06 9.42 1.73
C ILE A 292 -21.97 8.19 1.48
N SER A 293 -22.02 7.20 2.39
CA SER A 293 -22.88 6.02 2.26
C SER A 293 -24.25 6.14 2.97
N ARG A 294 -24.88 7.32 2.96
CA ARG A 294 -26.28 7.51 3.41
C ARG A 294 -27.14 8.17 2.36
#